data_AF-A0A941RQ81-F1
#
_entry.id   AF-A0A941RQ81-F1
#
_cell.length_a   1.000
_cell.length_b   1.000
_cell.length_c   1.000
_cell.angle_alpha   90.00
_cell.angle_beta   90.00
_cell.angle_gamma   90.00
#
_symmetry.space_group_name_H-M   'P 1'
#
loop_
_entity.id
_entity.type
_entity.pdbx_description
1 polymer ?
#
loop_
_entity_poly.entity_id
_entity_poly.type
_entity_poly.pdbx_seq_one_letter_code
_entity_poly.pdbx_strand_id
1 'polypeptide(L)'
;MRAARVLALAVVCASAAIGLPSLVGFIQPSQAESAQGAASGQSDDAIDVPSAPDPSKGSTLPAFVAQPQALTQSDSEPSEPPGDDAEAPAAPADASSSASGTTTTGSVSDKSDPASAAPVPAQSAKKPPVSIKVKIKVEPIPGLTSPKKPTWPTIIGAKSLFGEAKKPAPMAARSIGSYSRGCLAGGVPLPIDGPAWQEMRLSRNRNWGNPVLIALIERFAKDAQKLDGWPGLLVGDIAQPRGGPMVTGHASHQIGLDADFWLTPMPKKRLTRKERETLNATSMLDDTGLKVDPKVFTSKQVALIKRAASYPEVERIFVHPAIKKALCEVAGTDRKWLGKVRPWYGHYYHFHMRIKCPPGSSGCTPQAPPTGDDGCGKEVTQWLAKVIPAKGPPPAPRPPGPPRAPSPPIMLADLPKECQVVLASGPDPIKIPPAALMTRVQVKKALAKAAAVNMALYKASTAASAKGSPAELAKSPALRPHMHKAETADPK
;
A
#
# COMPACT_ATOMS: atom_id res chain seq x y z
N MET A 1 -3.56 13.56 -50.25
CA MET A 1 -2.23 13.62 -50.92
C MET A 1 -1.62 14.99 -50.63
N ARG A 2 -0.31 15.12 -50.91
CA ARG A 2 0.53 16.33 -51.06
C ARG A 2 -0.26 17.57 -51.58
N ALA A 3 -0.18 18.77 -50.98
CA ALA A 3 0.92 19.77 -50.95
C ALA A 3 1.15 20.50 -52.30
N ALA A 4 1.48 21.80 -52.43
CA ALA A 4 1.73 22.95 -51.51
C ALA A 4 1.05 24.24 -52.11
N ARG A 5 1.29 25.54 -51.85
CA ARG A 5 2.33 26.48 -51.30
C ARG A 5 1.60 27.65 -50.54
N VAL A 6 2.14 28.64 -49.78
CA VAL A 6 3.37 29.50 -49.76
C VAL A 6 3.29 30.65 -50.81
N LEU A 7 3.46 31.97 -50.56
CA LEU A 7 4.25 32.84 -49.63
C LEU A 7 3.46 34.18 -49.42
N ALA A 8 3.22 34.83 -48.27
CA ALA A 8 4.03 35.44 -47.19
C ALA A 8 4.71 36.81 -47.48
N LEU A 9 4.45 37.83 -46.64
CA LEU A 9 5.39 38.89 -46.20
C LEU A 9 4.84 39.65 -44.96
N ALA A 10 5.69 40.37 -44.19
CA ALA A 10 5.30 41.04 -42.93
C ALA A 10 6.21 42.23 -42.53
N VAL A 11 5.63 43.25 -41.87
CA VAL A 11 6.27 44.41 -41.20
C VAL A 11 5.39 44.85 -40.00
N VAL A 12 5.85 45.71 -39.09
CA VAL A 12 6.47 45.36 -37.79
C VAL A 12 6.60 46.62 -36.91
N CYS A 13 6.02 46.61 -35.68
CA CYS A 13 6.30 47.53 -34.55
C CYS A 13 5.99 49.05 -34.72
N ALA A 14 5.83 49.88 -33.67
CA ALA A 14 5.51 49.70 -32.23
C ALA A 14 5.17 51.06 -31.57
N SER A 15 4.99 51.08 -30.24
CA SER A 15 4.76 52.23 -29.32
C SER A 15 3.27 52.59 -29.08
N ALA A 16 2.86 53.12 -27.92
CA ALA A 16 3.63 53.55 -26.73
C ALA A 16 2.97 53.09 -25.40
N ALA A 17 3.69 53.23 -24.28
CA ALA A 17 3.18 52.96 -22.94
C ALA A 17 3.66 54.03 -21.94
N ILE A 18 2.77 54.51 -21.07
CA ILE A 18 3.06 55.37 -19.91
C ILE A 18 2.10 54.97 -18.78
N GLY A 19 2.55 55.03 -17.53
CA GLY A 19 1.72 54.95 -16.31
C GLY A 19 2.53 55.30 -15.07
N LEU A 20 1.86 55.76 -13.99
CA LEU A 20 2.29 55.95 -12.59
C LEU A 20 1.03 56.43 -11.77
N PRO A 21 1.02 56.50 -10.41
CA PRO A 21 -0.09 55.86 -9.67
C PRO A 21 -0.71 56.65 -8.47
N SER A 22 -1.68 55.99 -7.82
CA SER A 22 -2.05 56.06 -6.38
C SER A 22 -2.64 57.33 -5.75
N LEU A 23 -3.82 57.18 -5.11
CA LEU A 23 -4.19 57.85 -3.83
C LEU A 23 -5.34 57.11 -3.09
N VAL A 24 -5.82 57.64 -1.96
CA VAL A 24 -6.45 56.88 -0.84
C VAL A 24 -7.76 57.52 -0.30
N GLY A 25 -8.68 56.71 0.26
CA GLY A 25 -9.95 57.12 0.95
C GLY A 25 -11.16 56.30 0.43
N PHE A 26 -12.02 55.57 1.16
CA PHE A 26 -12.44 55.40 2.58
C PHE A 26 -13.60 56.30 3.08
N ILE A 27 -14.64 55.66 3.65
CA ILE A 27 -15.76 56.14 4.52
C ILE A 27 -17.14 56.44 3.87
N GLN A 28 -18.15 55.69 4.38
CA GLN A 28 -19.62 55.84 4.55
C GLN A 28 -20.51 56.80 3.71
N PRO A 29 -21.79 56.39 3.49
CA PRO A 29 -22.96 57.28 3.44
C PRO A 29 -23.74 57.32 4.77
N SER A 30 -24.53 58.38 4.99
CA SER A 30 -25.53 58.50 6.06
C SER A 30 -26.77 59.29 5.62
N GLN A 31 -27.91 58.99 6.27
CA GLN A 31 -29.06 59.84 6.64
C GLN A 31 -29.09 61.32 6.16
N ALA A 32 -30.22 61.93 5.78
CA ALA A 32 -31.62 61.48 5.57
C ALA A 32 -32.42 62.61 4.87
N GLU A 33 -33.69 62.83 5.25
CA GLU A 33 -34.60 63.95 4.93
C GLU A 33 -35.27 63.97 3.54
N SER A 34 -36.47 64.56 3.35
CA SER A 34 -37.60 64.88 4.26
C SER A 34 -38.84 65.29 3.42
N ALA A 35 -40.07 65.04 3.93
CA ALA A 35 -41.39 65.62 3.56
C ALA A 35 -42.49 64.54 3.33
N GLN A 36 -43.80 64.76 3.55
CA GLN A 36 -44.59 65.75 4.31
C GLN A 36 -46.03 65.18 4.44
N GLY A 37 -46.80 65.57 5.46
CA GLY A 37 -48.22 65.17 5.60
C GLY A 37 -48.68 65.12 7.06
N ALA A 38 -49.96 65.37 7.34
CA ALA A 38 -50.46 65.63 8.70
C ALA A 38 -51.90 65.14 8.95
N ALA A 39 -52.29 65.24 10.24
CA ALA A 39 -53.65 65.26 10.82
C ALA A 39 -54.29 63.95 11.33
N SER A 40 -54.54 63.96 12.65
CA SER A 40 -55.75 63.50 13.39
C SER A 40 -56.34 62.08 13.22
N GLY A 41 -56.60 61.41 14.36
CA GLY A 41 -57.50 60.25 14.50
C GLY A 41 -57.28 59.53 15.83
N GLN A 42 -58.35 59.06 16.50
CA GLN A 42 -58.29 58.46 17.85
C GLN A 42 -59.39 57.40 18.07
N SER A 43 -59.14 56.45 18.97
CA SER A 43 -60.07 55.49 19.63
C SER A 43 -60.88 54.47 18.79
N ASP A 44 -60.52 53.19 18.99
CA ASP A 44 -61.34 52.06 19.48
C ASP A 44 -62.51 51.41 18.67
N ASP A 45 -62.72 50.11 18.98
CA ASP A 45 -63.80 49.16 18.59
C ASP A 45 -64.01 48.79 17.09
N ALA A 46 -64.50 47.60 16.69
CA ALA A 46 -64.51 46.23 17.26
C ALA A 46 -65.04 45.20 16.20
N ILE A 47 -64.63 43.91 16.26
CA ILE A 47 -65.28 42.72 15.60
C ILE A 47 -65.17 42.72 14.03
N ASP A 48 -65.11 41.62 13.24
CA ASP A 48 -65.35 40.17 13.39
C ASP A 48 -64.29 39.28 12.66
N VAL A 49 -64.46 37.95 12.65
CA VAL A 49 -63.55 36.91 12.14
C VAL A 49 -64.20 36.02 11.06
N PRO A 50 -63.42 35.50 10.09
CA PRO A 50 -63.56 34.07 9.73
C PRO A 50 -62.25 33.26 9.91
N SER A 51 -62.38 32.04 10.42
CA SER A 51 -61.26 31.20 10.86
C SER A 51 -60.58 30.36 9.76
N ALA A 52 -59.35 29.92 10.06
CA ALA A 52 -58.56 28.97 9.26
C ALA A 52 -59.04 27.50 9.40
N PRO A 53 -58.62 26.59 8.49
CA PRO A 53 -58.78 25.14 8.68
C PRO A 53 -57.89 24.58 9.80
N ASP A 54 -58.34 23.45 10.37
CA ASP A 54 -57.92 22.89 11.67
C ASP A 54 -56.62 22.04 11.68
N PRO A 55 -55.66 22.28 12.62
CA PRO A 55 -54.43 21.51 12.77
C PRO A 55 -54.55 20.31 13.76
N SER A 56 -55.46 19.36 13.53
CA SER A 56 -55.81 18.28 14.50
C SER A 56 -55.25 16.87 14.23
N LYS A 57 -53.94 16.71 13.94
CA LYS A 57 -53.23 15.41 14.07
C LYS A 57 -51.82 15.53 14.65
N GLY A 58 -51.74 15.64 15.98
CA GLY A 58 -50.49 15.55 16.73
C GLY A 58 -50.18 14.14 17.23
N SER A 59 -48.89 13.85 17.43
CA SER A 59 -48.42 12.91 18.46
C SER A 59 -47.01 13.31 18.87
N THR A 60 -46.89 13.86 20.07
CA THR A 60 -45.65 14.45 20.60
C THR A 60 -44.78 13.38 21.24
N LEU A 61 -43.48 13.36 20.97
CA LEU A 61 -42.51 12.59 21.76
C LEU A 61 -41.91 13.46 22.88
N PRO A 62 -41.69 12.91 24.08
CA PRO A 62 -41.39 13.69 25.28
C PRO A 62 -40.00 14.32 25.28
N ALA A 63 -39.86 15.44 25.99
CA ALA A 63 -38.62 16.15 26.18
C ALA A 63 -37.63 15.43 27.12
N PHE A 64 -36.34 15.74 26.95
CA PHE A 64 -35.24 15.20 27.73
C PHE A 64 -35.19 15.83 29.13
N VAL A 65 -35.21 14.98 30.18
CA VAL A 65 -34.94 15.38 31.57
C VAL A 65 -33.71 14.63 32.06
N ALA A 66 -32.76 15.35 32.67
CA ALA A 66 -31.56 14.78 33.27
C ALA A 66 -31.57 15.01 34.78
N GLN A 67 -31.36 13.95 35.56
CA GLN A 67 -31.01 14.02 36.99
C GLN A 67 -30.00 12.92 37.37
N PRO A 68 -29.24 13.10 38.47
CA PRO A 68 -28.03 12.33 38.72
C PRO A 68 -28.20 11.18 39.73
N GLN A 69 -27.50 10.07 39.48
CA GLN A 69 -27.06 9.09 40.47
C GLN A 69 -25.59 8.80 40.11
N ALA A 70 -24.61 9.21 40.92
CA ALA A 70 -24.20 8.59 42.19
C ALA A 70 -23.42 7.28 41.96
N LEU A 71 -22.12 7.29 42.28
CA LEU A 71 -21.24 6.14 42.24
C LEU A 71 -21.52 5.22 43.43
N THR A 72 -21.48 3.91 43.21
CA THR A 72 -21.25 2.91 44.26
C THR A 72 -20.03 2.08 43.90
N GLN A 73 -19.12 1.93 44.86
CA GLN A 73 -17.99 1.00 44.77
C GLN A 73 -18.43 -0.36 45.34
N SER A 74 -17.85 -1.44 44.83
CA SER A 74 -17.82 -2.73 45.51
C SER A 74 -16.62 -3.53 45.01
N ASP A 75 -15.54 -3.52 45.79
CA ASP A 75 -14.33 -4.29 45.53
C ASP A 75 -14.59 -5.79 45.67
N SER A 76 -13.92 -6.62 44.86
CA SER A 76 -13.75 -8.07 45.06
C SER A 76 -12.72 -8.64 44.08
N GLU A 77 -11.44 -8.56 44.43
CA GLU A 77 -10.52 -9.66 44.10
C GLU A 77 -10.83 -10.84 45.03
N PRO A 78 -10.57 -12.09 44.60
CA PRO A 78 -9.33 -12.70 45.08
C PRO A 78 -8.58 -13.60 44.05
N SER A 79 -7.25 -13.51 44.14
CA SER A 79 -6.19 -14.53 43.92
C SER A 79 -6.48 -15.87 43.20
N GLU A 80 -5.59 -16.19 42.25
CA GLU A 80 -4.77 -17.42 42.06
C GLU A 80 -5.10 -18.74 42.82
N PRO A 81 -4.74 -19.95 42.29
CA PRO A 81 -3.65 -20.21 41.33
C PRO A 81 -3.99 -21.15 40.14
N PRO A 82 -3.07 -21.33 39.16
CA PRO A 82 -3.12 -22.45 38.21
C PRO A 82 -2.70 -23.78 38.85
N GLY A 83 -3.23 -24.89 38.33
CA GLY A 83 -2.76 -26.25 38.64
C GLY A 83 -2.15 -26.91 37.41
N ASP A 84 -1.01 -27.58 37.61
CA ASP A 84 -0.36 -28.42 36.60
C ASP A 84 -0.99 -29.82 36.55
N ASP A 85 -0.93 -30.46 35.37
CA ASP A 85 -0.91 -31.92 35.25
C ASP A 85 0.37 -32.28 34.48
N ALA A 86 1.12 -33.26 35.00
CA ALA A 86 2.45 -33.62 34.53
C ALA A 86 2.53 -35.11 34.21
N GLU A 87 3.50 -35.52 33.38
CA GLU A 87 4.02 -36.88 33.47
C GLU A 87 5.53 -36.95 33.19
N ALA A 88 6.22 -37.68 34.07
CA ALA A 88 7.63 -38.07 34.01
C ALA A 88 7.73 -39.49 34.59
N PRO A 89 8.78 -40.26 34.26
CA PRO A 89 9.99 -40.25 35.11
C PRO A 89 11.30 -40.42 34.26
N ALA A 90 12.53 -40.54 34.79
CA ALA A 90 13.01 -40.78 36.15
C ALA A 90 14.35 -40.07 36.46
N ALA A 91 14.75 -40.10 37.75
CA ALA A 91 15.98 -39.55 38.34
C ALA A 91 17.08 -40.65 38.47
N PRO A 92 18.20 -40.55 39.24
CA PRO A 92 18.74 -39.47 40.12
C PRO A 92 20.24 -39.12 39.79
N ALA A 93 21.10 -38.45 40.59
CA ALA A 93 21.10 -38.04 42.01
C ALA A 93 22.02 -36.83 42.32
N ASP A 94 22.05 -36.43 43.60
CA ASP A 94 23.16 -35.81 44.39
C ASP A 94 23.68 -34.38 44.12
N ALA A 95 22.99 -33.42 44.74
CA ALA A 95 23.42 -32.65 45.93
C ALA A 95 24.83 -32.02 46.10
N SER A 96 24.82 -30.91 46.87
CA SER A 96 25.93 -30.23 47.61
C SER A 96 26.56 -28.98 46.97
N SER A 97 26.97 -27.93 47.72
CA SER A 97 26.34 -27.15 48.82
C SER A 97 27.25 -25.94 49.17
N SER A 98 26.67 -24.84 49.69
CA SER A 98 27.36 -23.78 50.49
C SER A 98 28.48 -22.94 49.81
N ALA A 99 28.95 -21.81 50.37
CA ALA A 99 28.29 -20.69 51.07
C ALA A 99 29.28 -19.50 51.21
N SER A 100 28.76 -18.27 51.42
CA SER A 100 29.48 -17.03 51.82
C SER A 100 30.52 -16.46 50.82
N GLY A 101 30.81 -15.15 50.83
CA GLY A 101 30.20 -14.03 51.57
C GLY A 101 31.06 -12.74 51.51
N THR A 102 30.52 -11.62 52.01
CA THR A 102 31.26 -10.38 52.39
C THR A 102 31.93 -9.61 51.22
N THR A 103 31.27 -8.61 50.62
CA THR A 103 31.45 -7.15 50.88
C THR A 103 32.90 -6.65 50.97
N THR A 104 33.28 -5.55 50.31
CA THR A 104 33.09 -4.18 50.85
C THR A 104 33.12 -3.10 49.74
N THR A 105 32.61 -1.91 50.07
CA THR A 105 32.40 -0.74 49.20
C THR A 105 33.65 0.13 48.93
N GLY A 106 33.59 0.94 47.87
CA GLY A 106 34.50 2.08 47.62
C GLY A 106 33.99 2.92 46.44
N SER A 107 33.90 4.25 46.58
CA SER A 107 33.28 5.15 45.58
C SER A 107 33.77 6.60 45.66
N VAL A 108 34.29 7.12 44.54
CA VAL A 108 34.37 8.53 44.05
C VAL A 108 34.91 8.44 42.60
N SER A 109 34.39 9.15 41.58
CA SER A 109 34.44 10.61 41.29
C SER A 109 35.87 11.12 41.00
N ASP A 110 36.17 11.99 40.02
CA ASP A 110 35.30 12.90 39.23
C ASP A 110 36.01 13.44 37.94
N LYS A 111 35.28 14.18 37.08
CA LYS A 111 35.75 15.18 36.07
C LYS A 111 36.59 14.73 34.84
N SER A 112 36.85 15.57 33.81
CA SER A 112 35.94 16.29 32.87
C SER A 112 36.73 17.16 31.85
N ASP A 113 36.52 16.96 30.53
CA ASP A 113 36.72 17.93 29.41
C ASP A 113 38.13 18.58 29.18
N PRO A 114 38.39 19.35 28.08
CA PRO A 114 37.72 19.45 26.76
C PRO A 114 38.66 19.28 25.52
N ALA A 115 38.05 19.46 24.34
CA ALA A 115 38.56 19.39 22.97
C ALA A 115 39.88 20.12 22.57
N SER A 116 40.49 19.62 21.49
CA SER A 116 41.11 20.44 20.42
C SER A 116 41.08 19.69 19.07
N ALA A 117 41.28 20.38 17.94
CA ALA A 117 41.13 19.83 16.59
C ALA A 117 42.28 20.23 15.64
N ALA A 118 42.66 19.33 14.74
CA ALA A 118 43.58 19.57 13.62
C ALA A 118 43.16 18.76 12.37
N PRO A 119 43.40 19.24 11.14
CA PRO A 119 42.83 18.65 9.92
C PRO A 119 43.66 17.52 9.31
N VAL A 120 42.99 16.57 8.66
CA VAL A 120 43.60 15.49 7.84
C VAL A 120 43.01 15.56 6.43
N PRO A 121 43.82 15.50 5.34
CA PRO A 121 43.39 15.92 4.01
C PRO A 121 42.44 14.96 3.30
N ALA A 122 41.55 15.52 2.47
CA ALA A 122 40.53 14.78 1.72
C ALA A 122 41.11 13.94 0.57
N GLN A 123 41.36 12.65 0.82
CA GLN A 123 41.71 11.71 -0.25
C GLN A 123 40.47 11.26 -1.03
N SER A 124 40.35 11.73 -2.27
CA SER A 124 39.27 11.37 -3.21
C SER A 124 39.39 9.93 -3.74
N ALA A 125 39.13 8.94 -2.88
CA ALA A 125 39.14 7.53 -3.24
C ALA A 125 38.01 7.18 -4.24
N LYS A 126 38.34 7.18 -5.54
CA LYS A 126 37.47 6.67 -6.62
C LYS A 126 37.20 5.16 -6.41
N LYS A 127 36.11 4.84 -5.73
CA LYS A 127 35.69 3.47 -5.44
C LYS A 127 35.52 2.68 -6.76
N PRO A 128 36.25 1.56 -6.98
CA PRO A 128 36.24 0.88 -8.26
C PRO A 128 34.86 0.25 -8.56
N PRO A 129 34.48 0.11 -9.84
CA PRO A 129 33.21 -0.50 -10.21
C PRO A 129 33.18 -1.98 -9.82
N VAL A 130 32.35 -2.31 -8.82
CA VAL A 130 32.23 -3.66 -8.26
C VAL A 130 31.70 -4.64 -9.32
N SER A 131 32.61 -5.39 -9.93
CA SER A 131 32.34 -6.34 -11.00
C SER A 131 32.32 -7.77 -10.46
N ILE A 132 31.15 -8.23 -10.03
CA ILE A 132 30.96 -9.60 -9.54
C ILE A 132 31.19 -10.61 -10.68
N LYS A 133 32.34 -11.31 -10.64
CA LYS A 133 32.66 -12.41 -11.56
C LYS A 133 31.99 -13.69 -11.08
N VAL A 134 30.82 -14.02 -11.65
CA VAL A 134 30.18 -15.33 -11.44
C VAL A 134 31.00 -16.40 -12.17
N LYS A 135 31.69 -17.27 -11.43
CA LYS A 135 32.23 -18.54 -11.96
C LYS A 135 31.11 -19.58 -11.97
N ILE A 136 30.90 -20.22 -13.11
CA ILE A 136 30.01 -21.40 -13.24
C ILE A 136 30.92 -22.56 -13.64
N LYS A 137 31.10 -23.56 -12.76
CA LYS A 137 31.73 -24.83 -13.12
C LYS A 137 30.64 -25.74 -13.70
N VAL A 138 30.91 -26.40 -14.82
CA VAL A 138 30.01 -27.37 -15.43
C VAL A 138 30.82 -28.60 -15.82
N GLU A 139 30.50 -29.73 -15.21
CA GLU A 139 30.96 -31.06 -15.63
C GLU A 139 29.74 -31.84 -16.14
N PRO A 140 29.84 -32.54 -17.28
CA PRO A 140 28.73 -33.29 -17.85
C PRO A 140 28.64 -34.71 -17.27
N ILE A 141 27.41 -35.25 -17.20
CA ILE A 141 27.16 -36.69 -17.08
C ILE A 141 26.37 -37.09 -18.35
N PRO A 142 26.73 -38.18 -19.06
CA PRO A 142 25.95 -38.67 -20.20
C PRO A 142 24.60 -39.23 -19.76
N GLY A 143 23.55 -38.96 -20.53
CA GLY A 143 22.18 -39.41 -20.26
C GLY A 143 21.18 -38.25 -20.22
N LEU A 144 20.06 -38.40 -20.93
CA LEU A 144 19.07 -37.34 -21.08
C LEU A 144 18.38 -37.03 -19.75
N THR A 145 18.49 -35.76 -19.31
CA THR A 145 17.62 -35.18 -18.27
C THR A 145 17.02 -33.88 -18.78
N SER A 146 15.86 -33.50 -18.25
CA SER A 146 15.07 -32.35 -18.72
C SER A 146 15.89 -31.04 -18.75
N PRO A 147 15.61 -30.10 -19.68
CA PRO A 147 16.38 -28.86 -19.79
C PRO A 147 16.43 -28.11 -18.46
N LYS A 148 17.65 -27.98 -17.91
CA LYS A 148 17.89 -27.42 -16.57
C LYS A 148 17.18 -26.07 -16.44
N LYS A 149 16.37 -25.93 -15.39
CA LYS A 149 15.55 -24.75 -15.10
C LYS A 149 16.37 -23.45 -15.27
N PRO A 150 15.90 -22.47 -16.06
CA PRO A 150 16.70 -21.31 -16.42
C PRO A 150 17.15 -20.55 -15.17
N THR A 151 18.45 -20.29 -15.08
CA THR A 151 19.09 -19.71 -13.90
C THR A 151 19.12 -18.19 -14.04
N TRP A 152 18.66 -17.49 -13.01
CA TRP A 152 18.58 -16.03 -12.99
C TRP A 152 19.41 -15.47 -11.83
N PRO A 153 20.02 -14.28 -11.97
CA PRO A 153 20.74 -13.64 -10.88
C PRO A 153 19.80 -13.28 -9.74
N THR A 154 20.21 -13.52 -8.50
CA THR A 154 19.48 -13.09 -7.30
C THR A 154 19.45 -11.57 -7.23
N ILE A 155 18.27 -10.97 -7.43
CA ILE A 155 18.04 -9.52 -7.31
C ILE A 155 17.36 -9.23 -5.98
N ILE A 156 18.05 -8.55 -5.07
CA ILE A 156 17.51 -8.11 -3.79
C ILE A 156 16.71 -6.83 -4.02
N GLY A 157 15.42 -6.98 -4.32
CA GLY A 157 14.50 -5.84 -4.43
C GLY A 157 14.19 -5.23 -3.05
N ALA A 158 13.79 -3.96 -3.03
CA ALA A 158 13.46 -3.23 -1.80
C ALA A 158 12.42 -3.97 -0.93
N LYS A 159 11.49 -4.71 -1.57
CA LYS A 159 10.45 -5.46 -0.86
C LYS A 159 10.96 -6.52 0.12
N SER A 160 12.17 -7.06 -0.09
CA SER A 160 12.78 -7.97 0.88
C SER A 160 13.15 -7.22 2.16
N LEU A 161 13.94 -6.14 2.02
CA LEU A 161 14.43 -5.32 3.12
C LEU A 161 13.28 -4.71 3.95
N PHE A 162 12.21 -4.25 3.31
CA PHE A 162 11.03 -3.74 4.01
C PHE A 162 10.16 -4.83 4.65
N GLY A 163 10.16 -6.07 4.12
CA GLY A 163 9.49 -7.22 4.72
C GLY A 163 10.26 -7.85 5.90
N GLU A 164 11.57 -7.61 5.97
CA GLU A 164 12.43 -8.00 7.10
C GLU A 164 12.13 -7.15 8.35
N ALA A 165 11.84 -5.86 8.20
CA ALA A 165 11.54 -4.95 9.31
C ALA A 165 10.29 -5.34 10.10
N LYS A 166 10.44 -5.59 11.42
CA LYS A 166 9.35 -5.98 12.33
C LYS A 166 8.84 -4.85 13.23
N LYS A 167 9.66 -3.82 13.46
CA LYS A 167 9.36 -2.63 14.25
C LYS A 167 9.47 -1.36 13.38
N PRO A 168 8.73 -0.28 13.68
CA PRO A 168 8.85 0.97 12.95
C PRO A 168 10.25 1.59 13.10
N ALA A 169 10.57 2.55 12.25
CA ALA A 169 11.74 3.39 12.41
C ALA A 169 11.50 4.34 13.61
N PRO A 170 12.37 4.37 14.64
CA PRO A 170 12.24 5.27 15.78
C PRO A 170 12.62 6.70 15.36
N MET A 171 11.67 7.36 14.72
CA MET A 171 11.77 8.66 14.07
C MET A 171 10.40 9.35 14.15
N ALA A 172 10.34 10.66 13.90
CA ALA A 172 9.06 11.35 13.72
C ALA A 172 8.27 10.77 12.53
N ALA A 173 6.93 10.71 12.66
CA ALA A 173 6.04 10.13 11.67
C ALA A 173 6.08 10.89 10.33
N ARG A 174 6.58 10.25 9.26
CA ARG A 174 6.68 10.85 7.92
C ARG A 174 6.38 9.85 6.81
N SER A 175 5.45 10.24 5.94
CA SER A 175 5.15 9.58 4.66
C SER A 175 6.10 10.11 3.59
N ILE A 176 6.98 9.27 3.04
CA ILE A 176 8.12 9.71 2.22
C ILE A 176 8.03 9.09 0.83
N GLY A 177 8.10 9.92 -0.22
CA GLY A 177 7.90 9.51 -1.62
C GLY A 177 6.41 9.45 -1.98
N SER A 178 6.08 8.69 -3.03
CA SER A 178 4.70 8.49 -3.48
C SER A 178 4.14 7.12 -3.04
N TYR A 179 2.81 6.97 -3.10
CA TYR A 179 2.08 5.79 -2.64
C TYR A 179 2.66 4.43 -3.08
N SER A 180 3.28 4.37 -4.28
CA SER A 180 3.91 3.17 -4.85
C SER A 180 5.42 3.31 -5.12
N ARG A 181 6.06 4.38 -4.62
CA ARG A 181 7.52 4.58 -4.61
C ARG A 181 7.90 5.40 -3.37
N GLY A 182 7.94 4.75 -2.21
CA GLY A 182 8.20 5.44 -0.95
C GLY A 182 8.52 4.54 0.24
N CYS A 183 8.45 5.13 1.44
CA CYS A 183 8.59 4.48 2.74
C CYS A 183 7.83 5.26 3.83
N LEU A 184 7.75 4.69 5.04
CA LEU A 184 7.14 5.29 6.23
C LEU A 184 8.17 5.35 7.36
N ALA A 185 8.53 6.55 7.80
CA ALA A 185 9.25 6.78 9.06
C ALA A 185 8.23 6.96 10.19
N GLY A 186 8.55 6.53 11.41
CA GLY A 186 7.70 6.77 12.59
C GLY A 186 6.25 6.25 12.44
N GLY A 187 6.06 5.13 11.74
CA GLY A 187 4.73 4.54 11.56
C GLY A 187 4.13 4.14 12.90
N VAL A 188 2.86 4.46 13.12
CA VAL A 188 2.10 4.05 14.31
C VAL A 188 1.14 2.91 13.94
N PRO A 189 0.91 1.93 14.82
CA PRO A 189 0.00 0.82 14.54
C PRO A 189 -1.45 1.25 14.77
N LEU A 190 -2.37 0.77 13.94
CA LEU A 190 -3.76 0.61 14.35
C LEU A 190 -3.81 -0.45 15.46
N PRO A 191 -4.49 -0.22 16.59
CA PRO A 191 -4.77 -1.28 17.56
C PRO A 191 -5.48 -2.46 16.87
N ILE A 192 -5.02 -3.69 17.12
CA ILE A 192 -5.54 -4.90 16.45
C ILE A 192 -7.05 -5.12 16.69
N ASP A 193 -7.58 -4.48 17.72
CA ASP A 193 -8.98 -4.45 18.14
C ASP A 193 -9.38 -3.03 18.50
N GLY A 194 -10.65 -2.69 18.23
CA GLY A 194 -11.29 -1.48 18.74
C GLY A 194 -12.80 -1.67 18.91
N PRO A 195 -13.52 -0.64 19.40
CA PRO A 195 -14.96 -0.72 19.65
C PRO A 195 -15.80 -0.98 18.38
N ALA A 196 -15.28 -0.63 17.20
CA ALA A 196 -15.98 -0.76 15.93
C ALA A 196 -15.12 -1.37 14.80
N TRP A 197 -13.97 -1.99 15.12
CA TRP A 197 -13.12 -2.63 14.12
C TRP A 197 -12.32 -3.81 14.66
N GLN A 198 -11.88 -4.68 13.75
CA GLN A 198 -10.91 -5.75 13.99
C GLN A 198 -9.92 -5.81 12.83
N GLU A 199 -8.62 -5.90 13.13
CA GLU A 199 -7.58 -6.13 12.12
C GLU A 199 -7.59 -7.61 11.66
N MET A 200 -7.45 -7.82 10.35
CA MET A 200 -7.38 -9.13 9.70
C MET A 200 -5.94 -9.44 9.24
N ARG A 201 -5.59 -10.73 9.18
CA ARG A 201 -4.27 -11.20 8.73
C ARG A 201 -3.08 -10.65 9.54
N LEU A 202 -3.22 -10.61 10.88
CA LEU A 202 -2.23 -10.14 11.87
C LEU A 202 -0.82 -10.72 11.63
N SER A 203 -0.72 -11.94 11.10
CA SER A 203 0.54 -12.61 10.72
C SER A 203 1.40 -11.79 9.75
N ARG A 204 0.79 -10.89 8.98
CA ARG A 204 1.48 -10.03 7.99
C ARG A 204 2.24 -8.86 8.61
N ASN A 205 1.88 -8.43 9.82
CA ASN A 205 2.39 -7.21 10.46
C ASN A 205 2.21 -5.96 9.57
N ARG A 206 0.97 -5.67 9.16
CA ARG A 206 0.64 -4.64 8.15
C ARG A 206 -0.30 -3.53 8.63
N ASN A 207 -0.50 -3.38 9.92
CA ASN A 207 -1.37 -2.39 10.55
C ASN A 207 -0.73 -1.01 10.77
N TRP A 208 0.43 -0.73 10.18
CA TRP A 208 1.18 0.49 10.45
C TRP A 208 0.79 1.61 9.48
N GLY A 209 0.67 2.83 9.96
CA GLY A 209 0.26 3.97 9.14
C GLY A 209 0.85 5.30 9.59
N ASN A 210 0.57 6.34 8.83
CA ASN A 210 0.70 7.71 9.29
C ASN A 210 -0.37 7.97 10.38
N PRO A 211 -0.07 8.68 11.49
CA PRO A 211 -1.07 8.97 12.53
C PRO A 211 -2.38 9.57 12.00
N VAL A 212 -2.33 10.39 10.93
CA VAL A 212 -3.52 10.97 10.29
C VAL A 212 -4.41 9.89 9.66
N LEU A 213 -3.82 8.84 9.09
CA LEU A 213 -4.58 7.70 8.55
C LEU A 213 -5.17 6.85 9.68
N ILE A 214 -4.40 6.56 10.73
CA ILE A 214 -4.89 5.72 11.84
C ILE A 214 -6.05 6.39 12.58
N ALA A 215 -5.94 7.68 12.91
CA ALA A 215 -7.02 8.46 13.49
C ALA A 215 -8.28 8.54 12.59
N LEU A 216 -8.10 8.56 11.26
CA LEU A 216 -9.21 8.48 10.32
C LEU A 216 -9.85 7.09 10.30
N ILE A 217 -9.07 5.99 10.34
CA ILE A 217 -9.60 4.62 10.39
C ILE A 217 -10.49 4.45 11.63
N GLU A 218 -10.02 4.90 12.79
CA GLU A 218 -10.79 4.82 14.03
C GLU A 218 -12.09 5.61 14.00
N ARG A 219 -12.06 6.84 13.46
CA ARG A 219 -13.26 7.66 13.22
C ARG A 219 -14.21 6.95 12.26
N PHE A 220 -13.70 6.51 11.10
CA PHE A 220 -14.48 5.83 10.08
C PHE A 220 -15.17 4.58 10.61
N ALA A 221 -14.51 3.81 11.47
CA ALA A 221 -15.12 2.65 12.12
C ALA A 221 -16.31 3.04 13.01
N LYS A 222 -16.12 4.03 13.89
CA LYS A 222 -17.14 4.54 14.82
C LYS A 222 -18.31 5.17 14.05
N ASP A 223 -18.02 5.97 13.02
CA ASP A 223 -19.02 6.68 12.20
C ASP A 223 -19.82 5.72 11.29
N ALA A 224 -19.18 4.74 10.65
CA ALA A 224 -19.89 3.74 9.84
C ALA A 224 -20.85 2.89 10.69
N GLN A 225 -20.47 2.60 11.95
CA GLN A 225 -21.33 1.88 12.89
C GLN A 225 -22.48 2.74 13.40
N LYS A 226 -22.20 3.97 13.85
CA LYS A 226 -23.18 4.88 14.46
C LYS A 226 -24.14 5.51 13.45
N LEU A 227 -23.67 5.85 12.26
CA LEU A 227 -24.42 6.67 11.28
C LEU A 227 -24.99 5.86 10.11
N ASP A 228 -24.31 4.78 9.71
CA ASP A 228 -24.66 3.99 8.51
C ASP A 228 -25.14 2.55 8.83
N GLY A 229 -25.20 2.18 10.12
CA GLY A 229 -25.67 0.87 10.58
C GLY A 229 -24.80 -0.30 10.13
N TRP A 230 -23.50 -0.05 9.90
CA TRP A 230 -22.50 -1.07 9.54
C TRP A 230 -21.96 -1.76 10.81
N PRO A 231 -21.95 -3.09 10.95
CA PRO A 231 -21.58 -3.75 12.22
C PRO A 231 -20.19 -3.39 12.76
N GLY A 232 -19.23 -3.11 11.88
CA GLY A 232 -17.87 -2.69 12.19
C GLY A 232 -16.90 -3.05 11.06
N LEU A 233 -15.71 -2.47 11.06
CA LEU A 233 -14.73 -2.69 9.98
C LEU A 233 -13.88 -3.94 10.22
N LEU A 234 -13.79 -4.79 9.20
CA LEU A 234 -12.69 -5.75 9.08
C LEU A 234 -11.59 -5.07 8.26
N VAL A 235 -10.51 -4.65 8.94
CA VAL A 235 -9.41 -3.87 8.35
C VAL A 235 -8.35 -4.82 7.80
N GLY A 236 -7.91 -4.58 6.57
CA GLY A 236 -6.87 -5.34 5.89
C GLY A 236 -5.48 -4.70 6.00
N ASP A 237 -4.71 -4.73 4.92
CA ASP A 237 -3.36 -4.18 4.89
C ASP A 237 -3.40 -2.64 4.94
N ILE A 238 -2.55 -2.02 5.77
CA ILE A 238 -2.34 -0.56 5.86
C ILE A 238 -0.93 -0.22 5.35
N ALA A 239 0.13 -0.59 6.07
CA ALA A 239 1.52 -0.61 5.63
C ALA A 239 2.38 -1.53 6.53
N GLN A 240 3.53 -1.97 6.01
CA GLN A 240 4.57 -2.63 6.83
C GLN A 240 5.15 -1.61 7.85
N PRO A 241 5.86 -2.02 8.92
CA PRO A 241 6.29 -1.11 9.99
C PRO A 241 7.13 0.10 9.54
N ARG A 242 7.88 -0.07 8.45
CA ARG A 242 8.69 0.99 7.80
C ARG A 242 8.18 1.36 6.40
N GLY A 243 6.95 0.96 6.09
CA GLY A 243 6.31 1.11 4.79
C GLY A 243 7.03 0.32 3.70
N GLY A 244 7.30 0.98 2.57
CA GLY A 244 8.03 0.42 1.44
C GLY A 244 7.24 -0.63 0.65
N PRO A 245 7.78 -1.08 -0.50
CA PRO A 245 7.14 -2.11 -1.32
C PRO A 245 6.84 -3.39 -0.52
N MET A 246 5.62 -3.89 -0.61
CA MET A 246 5.23 -5.12 0.09
C MET A 246 5.77 -6.39 -0.58
N VAL A 247 6.05 -7.43 0.21
CA VAL A 247 6.45 -8.75 -0.31
C VAL A 247 5.40 -9.39 -1.21
N THR A 248 4.12 -9.14 -0.92
CA THR A 248 2.89 -9.69 -1.53
C THR A 248 1.75 -8.65 -1.42
N GLY A 249 0.70 -8.75 -2.22
CA GLY A 249 -0.46 -7.85 -2.15
C GLY A 249 -0.34 -6.64 -3.09
N HIS A 250 -0.86 -5.49 -2.67
CA HIS A 250 -0.93 -4.28 -3.48
C HIS A 250 0.44 -3.64 -3.78
N ALA A 251 0.50 -2.87 -4.86
CA ALA A 251 1.72 -2.15 -5.27
C ALA A 251 1.90 -0.80 -4.55
N SER A 252 0.86 -0.32 -3.85
CA SER A 252 0.86 0.87 -2.99
C SER A 252 1.16 0.51 -1.53
N HIS A 253 0.56 1.18 -0.53
CA HIS A 253 0.79 0.94 0.90
C HIS A 253 2.23 1.21 1.37
N GLN A 254 3.01 1.94 0.57
CA GLN A 254 4.42 2.15 0.87
C GLN A 254 4.68 3.29 1.84
N ILE A 255 3.72 4.20 2.04
CA ILE A 255 3.91 5.46 2.79
C ILE A 255 2.91 5.67 3.95
N GLY A 256 2.13 4.65 4.31
CA GLY A 256 1.17 4.72 5.41
C GLY A 256 -0.03 5.65 5.17
N LEU A 257 -0.43 5.87 3.91
CA LEU A 257 -1.57 6.71 3.48
C LEU A 257 -2.62 5.91 2.69
N ASP A 258 -2.55 4.57 2.77
CA ASP A 258 -3.42 3.61 2.10
C ASP A 258 -3.95 2.60 3.15
N ALA A 259 -5.20 2.16 3.05
CA ALA A 259 -5.77 1.11 3.91
C ALA A 259 -6.86 0.30 3.18
N ASP A 260 -6.84 -1.03 3.33
CA ASP A 260 -7.89 -1.92 2.82
C ASP A 260 -9.01 -2.13 3.85
N PHE A 261 -10.27 -2.15 3.40
CA PHE A 261 -11.43 -2.50 4.22
C PHE A 261 -12.30 -3.54 3.52
N TRP A 262 -12.67 -4.60 4.22
CA TRP A 262 -13.48 -5.67 3.63
C TRP A 262 -14.94 -5.24 3.49
N LEU A 263 -15.61 -5.73 2.45
CA LEU A 263 -17.05 -5.55 2.22
C LEU A 263 -17.90 -6.67 2.87
N THR A 264 -17.23 -7.62 3.53
CA THR A 264 -17.82 -8.53 4.52
C THR A 264 -18.08 -7.79 5.83
N PRO A 265 -19.31 -7.79 6.37
CA PRO A 265 -19.60 -7.21 7.69
C PRO A 265 -18.81 -7.87 8.82
N MET A 266 -18.32 -7.08 9.78
CA MET A 266 -17.72 -7.61 11.01
C MET A 266 -18.77 -8.42 11.81
N PRO A 267 -18.43 -9.64 12.29
CA PRO A 267 -19.35 -10.42 13.12
C PRO A 267 -19.49 -9.81 14.52
N LYS A 268 -20.61 -10.10 15.20
CA LYS A 268 -20.88 -9.62 16.58
C LYS A 268 -19.82 -10.07 17.61
N LYS A 269 -19.18 -11.23 17.39
CA LYS A 269 -18.13 -11.74 18.27
C LYS A 269 -16.75 -11.23 17.83
N ARG A 270 -15.83 -11.08 18.78
CA ARG A 270 -14.40 -10.91 18.44
C ARG A 270 -13.89 -12.19 17.77
N LEU A 271 -13.20 -12.02 16.64
CA LEU A 271 -12.51 -13.07 15.92
C LEU A 271 -11.20 -13.40 16.65
N THR A 272 -10.95 -14.69 16.86
CA THR A 272 -9.67 -15.20 17.34
C THR A 272 -8.55 -14.93 16.33
N ARG A 273 -7.29 -15.02 16.78
CA ARG A 273 -6.13 -14.90 15.89
C ARG A 273 -6.21 -15.88 14.70
N LYS A 274 -6.61 -17.14 14.93
CA LYS A 274 -6.76 -18.15 13.87
C LYS A 274 -7.82 -17.73 12.83
N GLU A 275 -9.00 -17.30 13.29
CA GLU A 275 -10.06 -16.85 12.39
C GLU A 275 -9.64 -15.62 11.55
N ARG A 276 -8.88 -14.68 12.12
CA ARG A 276 -8.35 -13.53 11.37
C ARG A 276 -7.39 -13.93 10.24
N GLU A 277 -6.73 -15.08 10.33
CA GLU A 277 -5.90 -15.64 9.26
C GLU A 277 -6.72 -16.47 8.24
N THR A 278 -7.72 -17.23 8.69
CA THR A 278 -8.41 -18.23 7.85
C THR A 278 -9.79 -17.83 7.31
N LEU A 279 -10.47 -16.85 7.91
CA LEU A 279 -11.78 -16.38 7.45
C LEU A 279 -11.64 -15.75 6.05
N ASN A 280 -12.49 -16.16 5.11
CA ASN A 280 -12.45 -15.71 3.72
C ASN A 280 -13.33 -14.48 3.50
N ALA A 281 -12.84 -13.55 2.66
CA ALA A 281 -13.59 -12.36 2.30
C ALA A 281 -14.67 -12.70 1.27
N THR A 282 -15.86 -12.10 1.43
CA THR A 282 -17.03 -12.33 0.57
C THR A 282 -16.84 -11.59 -0.75
N SER A 283 -16.88 -12.30 -1.88
CA SER A 283 -16.99 -11.64 -3.20
C SER A 283 -18.31 -10.88 -3.27
N MET A 284 -18.28 -9.64 -3.74
CA MET A 284 -19.47 -8.84 -4.00
C MET A 284 -20.00 -9.01 -5.43
N LEU A 285 -19.42 -9.90 -6.24
CA LEU A 285 -19.76 -10.10 -7.66
C LEU A 285 -20.70 -11.28 -7.88
N ASP A 286 -21.49 -11.19 -8.95
CA ASP A 286 -22.25 -12.32 -9.48
C ASP A 286 -21.34 -13.32 -10.24
N ASP A 287 -21.91 -14.46 -10.63
CA ASP A 287 -21.20 -15.52 -11.38
C ASP A 287 -20.65 -15.05 -12.75
N THR A 288 -21.07 -13.89 -13.24
CA THR A 288 -20.54 -13.29 -14.48
C THR A 288 -19.26 -12.48 -14.24
N GLY A 289 -18.99 -12.08 -13.00
CA GLY A 289 -17.94 -11.13 -12.62
C GLY A 289 -18.18 -9.68 -13.09
N LEU A 290 -19.25 -9.41 -13.83
CA LEU A 290 -19.53 -8.12 -14.48
C LEU A 290 -20.61 -7.28 -13.78
N LYS A 291 -21.33 -7.87 -12.82
CA LYS A 291 -22.25 -7.16 -11.92
C LYS A 291 -21.92 -7.48 -10.46
N VAL A 292 -22.60 -6.80 -9.55
CA VAL A 292 -22.61 -7.19 -8.13
C VAL A 292 -23.67 -8.26 -7.88
N ASP A 293 -23.45 -9.16 -6.92
CA ASP A 293 -24.50 -10.06 -6.42
C ASP A 293 -25.38 -9.28 -5.41
N PRO A 294 -26.68 -9.05 -5.71
CA PRO A 294 -27.58 -8.31 -4.83
C PRO A 294 -27.86 -9.02 -3.50
N LYS A 295 -27.54 -10.31 -3.35
CA LYS A 295 -27.67 -11.04 -2.07
C LYS A 295 -26.66 -10.58 -1.02
N VAL A 296 -25.51 -10.04 -1.45
CA VAL A 296 -24.38 -9.67 -0.57
C VAL A 296 -23.98 -8.21 -0.68
N PHE A 297 -24.13 -7.59 -1.86
CA PHE A 297 -23.88 -6.15 -2.05
C PHE A 297 -25.19 -5.37 -1.90
N THR A 298 -25.36 -4.76 -0.73
CA THR A 298 -26.59 -4.07 -0.32
C THR A 298 -26.40 -2.56 -0.17
N SER A 299 -27.48 -1.84 0.16
CA SER A 299 -27.43 -0.43 0.56
C SER A 299 -26.42 -0.15 1.70
N LYS A 300 -26.10 -1.14 2.55
CA LYS A 300 -25.09 -1.00 3.60
C LYS A 300 -23.67 -0.86 3.05
N GLN A 301 -23.29 -1.64 2.02
CA GLN A 301 -22.00 -1.48 1.35
C GLN A 301 -21.93 -0.16 0.57
N VAL A 302 -23.04 0.28 -0.02
CA VAL A 302 -23.16 1.61 -0.66
C VAL A 302 -22.90 2.73 0.36
N ALA A 303 -23.58 2.68 1.51
CA ALA A 303 -23.42 3.66 2.58
C ALA A 303 -21.99 3.66 3.15
N LEU A 304 -21.40 2.49 3.40
CA LEU A 304 -20.01 2.35 3.86
C LEU A 304 -19.00 3.01 2.92
N ILE A 305 -19.10 2.77 1.61
CA ILE A 305 -18.20 3.38 0.61
C ILE A 305 -18.46 4.89 0.49
N LYS A 306 -19.73 5.32 0.57
CA LYS A 306 -20.10 6.75 0.57
C LYS A 306 -19.58 7.48 1.82
N ARG A 307 -19.62 6.85 3.00
CA ARG A 307 -19.03 7.35 4.25
C ARG A 307 -17.53 7.51 4.12
N ALA A 308 -16.81 6.49 3.66
CA ALA A 308 -15.38 6.61 3.39
C ALA A 308 -15.06 7.73 2.38
N ALA A 309 -15.89 7.90 1.36
CA ALA A 309 -15.72 8.96 0.36
C ALA A 309 -16.04 10.37 0.88
N SER A 310 -16.80 10.54 1.96
CA SER A 310 -17.20 11.88 2.44
C SER A 310 -16.03 12.65 3.06
N TYR A 311 -15.10 11.97 3.73
CA TYR A 311 -13.99 12.58 4.47
C TYR A 311 -13.07 13.47 3.60
N PRO A 312 -12.79 14.73 3.97
CA PRO A 312 -11.92 15.63 3.20
C PRO A 312 -10.47 15.14 3.07
N GLU A 313 -10.00 14.29 3.99
CA GLU A 313 -8.70 13.62 3.97
C GLU A 313 -8.59 12.61 2.82
N VAL A 314 -9.68 11.90 2.49
CA VAL A 314 -9.72 10.86 1.47
C VAL A 314 -9.66 11.47 0.07
N GLU A 315 -8.71 10.98 -0.72
CA GLU A 315 -8.49 11.42 -2.10
C GLU A 315 -9.09 10.45 -3.11
N ARG A 316 -8.92 9.13 -2.89
CA ARG A 316 -9.41 8.07 -3.77
C ARG A 316 -9.86 6.85 -2.98
N ILE A 317 -10.84 6.14 -3.51
CA ILE A 317 -11.24 4.80 -3.11
C ILE A 317 -11.21 3.91 -4.35
N PHE A 318 -10.54 2.76 -4.31
CA PHE A 318 -10.50 1.82 -5.44
C PHE A 318 -11.42 0.62 -5.18
N VAL A 319 -12.25 0.30 -6.17
CA VAL A 319 -13.26 -0.79 -6.16
C VAL A 319 -13.29 -1.51 -7.50
N HIS A 320 -13.83 -2.72 -7.56
CA HIS A 320 -14.07 -3.42 -8.82
C HIS A 320 -14.98 -2.59 -9.77
N PRO A 321 -14.83 -2.65 -11.11
CA PRO A 321 -15.65 -1.85 -12.03
C PRO A 321 -17.16 -2.15 -11.92
N ALA A 322 -17.52 -3.39 -11.57
CA ALA A 322 -18.91 -3.77 -11.30
C ALA A 322 -19.48 -3.08 -10.05
N ILE A 323 -18.68 -2.95 -8.98
CA ILE A 323 -19.07 -2.20 -7.77
C ILE A 323 -19.18 -0.71 -8.11
N LYS A 324 -18.22 -0.15 -8.87
CA LYS A 324 -18.31 1.23 -9.35
C LYS A 324 -19.62 1.47 -10.11
N LYS A 325 -20.00 0.57 -11.02
CA LYS A 325 -21.26 0.65 -11.77
C LYS A 325 -22.48 0.59 -10.84
N ALA A 326 -22.54 -0.36 -9.90
CA ALA A 326 -23.65 -0.45 -8.95
C ALA A 326 -23.80 0.83 -8.11
N LEU A 327 -22.69 1.41 -7.62
CA LEU A 327 -22.69 2.69 -6.90
C LEU A 327 -23.20 3.84 -7.78
N CYS A 328 -22.84 3.87 -9.06
CA CYS A 328 -23.32 4.86 -10.03
C CYS A 328 -24.84 4.80 -10.26
N GLU A 329 -25.41 3.60 -10.26
CA GLU A 329 -26.84 3.35 -10.51
C GLU A 329 -27.71 3.76 -9.32
N VAL A 330 -27.22 3.65 -8.08
CA VAL A 330 -28.01 3.91 -6.85
C VAL A 330 -27.75 5.26 -6.18
N ALA A 331 -26.74 6.04 -6.60
CA ALA A 331 -26.33 7.26 -5.89
C ALA A 331 -27.34 8.41 -5.88
N GLY A 332 -28.37 8.38 -6.73
CA GLY A 332 -29.33 9.48 -6.86
C GLY A 332 -28.68 10.78 -7.34
N THR A 333 -29.06 11.90 -6.73
CA THR A 333 -28.62 13.26 -7.05
C THR A 333 -27.35 13.69 -6.31
N ASP A 334 -27.09 13.22 -5.09
CA ASP A 334 -25.80 13.43 -4.42
C ASP A 334 -24.76 12.45 -4.98
N ARG A 335 -24.04 12.94 -5.99
CA ARG A 335 -23.05 12.17 -6.76
C ARG A 335 -21.60 12.61 -6.52
N LYS A 336 -21.36 13.72 -5.82
CA LYS A 336 -20.02 14.35 -5.71
C LYS A 336 -18.95 13.42 -5.09
N TRP A 337 -19.38 12.53 -4.18
CA TRP A 337 -18.51 11.52 -3.56
C TRP A 337 -18.01 10.45 -4.56
N LEU A 338 -18.77 10.15 -5.62
CA LEU A 338 -18.40 9.15 -6.63
C LEU A 338 -17.12 9.51 -7.38
N GLY A 339 -16.77 10.79 -7.52
CA GLY A 339 -15.54 11.22 -8.19
C GLY A 339 -14.26 10.73 -7.51
N LYS A 340 -14.31 10.46 -6.20
CA LYS A 340 -13.22 9.78 -5.47
C LYS A 340 -13.20 8.27 -5.70
N VAL A 341 -14.34 7.66 -6.02
CA VAL A 341 -14.46 6.20 -6.21
C VAL A 341 -14.01 5.84 -7.62
N ARG A 342 -12.90 5.12 -7.74
CA ARG A 342 -12.21 4.78 -8.99
C ARG A 342 -12.32 3.28 -9.27
N PRO A 343 -12.67 2.86 -10.48
CA PRO A 343 -12.63 1.44 -10.87
C PRO A 343 -11.17 0.94 -10.97
N TRP A 344 -10.90 -0.28 -10.49
CA TRP A 344 -9.61 -0.95 -10.61
C TRP A 344 -9.75 -2.48 -10.62
N TYR A 345 -8.72 -3.19 -11.09
CA TYR A 345 -8.66 -4.66 -11.03
C TYR A 345 -8.64 -5.18 -9.58
N GLY A 346 -9.22 -6.35 -9.31
CA GLY A 346 -9.36 -6.84 -7.93
C GLY A 346 -10.45 -6.08 -7.18
N HIS A 347 -10.23 -5.75 -5.90
CA HIS A 347 -11.11 -4.88 -5.10
C HIS A 347 -12.61 -5.27 -5.16
N TYR A 348 -12.89 -6.58 -5.19
CA TYR A 348 -14.25 -7.13 -5.30
C TYR A 348 -14.77 -7.75 -3.99
N TYR A 349 -13.92 -7.90 -2.98
CA TYR A 349 -14.27 -8.31 -1.61
C TYR A 349 -13.84 -7.26 -0.56
N HIS A 350 -13.12 -6.24 -0.99
CA HIS A 350 -12.62 -5.12 -0.20
C HIS A 350 -12.61 -3.86 -1.06
N PHE A 351 -12.54 -2.70 -0.44
CA PHE A 351 -12.14 -1.46 -1.10
C PHE A 351 -10.85 -0.92 -0.50
N HIS A 352 -10.01 -0.34 -1.35
CA HIS A 352 -8.78 0.33 -0.96
C HIS A 352 -9.11 1.81 -0.75
N MET A 353 -8.88 2.36 0.44
CA MET A 353 -8.96 3.79 0.72
C MET A 353 -7.58 4.45 0.67
N ARG A 354 -7.47 5.61 0.03
CA ARG A 354 -6.26 6.44 0.00
C ARG A 354 -6.55 7.84 0.50
N ILE A 355 -5.77 8.32 1.46
CA ILE A 355 -5.76 9.71 1.87
C ILE A 355 -4.70 10.53 1.12
N LYS A 356 -4.90 11.85 1.09
CA LYS A 356 -3.92 12.82 0.59
C LYS A 356 -2.63 12.77 1.42
N CYS A 357 -1.53 13.27 0.87
CA CYS A 357 -0.41 13.72 1.70
C CYS A 357 -0.92 14.71 2.76
N PRO A 358 -0.62 14.51 4.07
CA PRO A 358 -1.02 15.46 5.10
C PRO A 358 -0.43 16.86 4.85
N PRO A 359 -1.15 17.95 5.22
CA PRO A 359 -0.63 19.31 5.11
C PRO A 359 0.75 19.45 5.77
N GLY A 360 1.68 20.15 5.11
CA GLY A 360 3.06 20.34 5.60
C GLY A 360 3.97 19.10 5.55
N SER A 361 3.50 17.94 5.08
CA SER A 361 4.27 16.68 5.07
C SER A 361 5.43 16.70 4.06
N SER A 362 6.59 17.20 4.50
CA SER A 362 7.78 17.36 3.66
C SER A 362 8.32 16.00 3.18
N GLY A 363 8.49 15.86 1.87
CA GLY A 363 8.90 14.62 1.21
C GLY A 363 7.74 13.70 0.80
N CYS A 364 6.49 13.98 1.18
CA CYS A 364 5.34 13.26 0.65
C CYS A 364 5.01 13.76 -0.77
N THR A 365 4.95 12.85 -1.74
CA THR A 365 4.64 13.18 -3.14
C THR A 365 3.18 12.85 -3.45
N PRO A 366 2.30 13.85 -3.66
CA PRO A 366 0.92 13.61 -4.04
C PRO A 366 0.82 13.02 -5.45
N GLN A 367 -0.33 12.42 -5.74
CA GLN A 367 -0.75 12.05 -7.09
C GLN A 367 -1.57 13.21 -7.72
N ALA A 368 -1.81 13.18 -9.03
CA ALA A 368 -2.75 14.13 -9.63
C ALA A 368 -4.16 13.95 -9.02
N PRO A 369 -4.92 15.03 -8.74
CA PRO A 369 -6.26 14.93 -8.17
C PRO A 369 -7.22 14.18 -9.10
N PRO A 370 -8.34 13.64 -8.59
CA PRO A 370 -9.45 13.21 -9.44
C PRO A 370 -10.01 14.40 -10.25
N THR A 371 -10.59 14.14 -11.42
CA THR A 371 -11.12 15.16 -12.35
C THR A 371 -12.39 15.88 -11.85
N GLY A 372 -12.95 15.48 -10.72
CA GLY A 372 -14.23 16.00 -10.20
C GLY A 372 -15.48 15.36 -10.83
N ASP A 373 -15.36 14.83 -12.06
CA ASP A 373 -16.36 13.98 -12.72
C ASP A 373 -16.72 12.75 -11.87
N ASP A 374 -17.98 12.28 -11.98
CA ASP A 374 -18.47 11.15 -11.18
C ASP A 374 -17.92 9.79 -11.64
N GLY A 375 -17.31 9.69 -12.82
CA GLY A 375 -16.71 8.48 -13.38
C GLY A 375 -17.72 7.43 -13.86
N CYS A 376 -19.01 7.76 -13.94
CA CYS A 376 -20.08 6.81 -14.25
C CYS A 376 -20.44 6.72 -15.73
N GLY A 377 -19.90 7.62 -16.56
CA GLY A 377 -20.00 7.55 -18.02
C GLY A 377 -18.94 6.63 -18.64
N LYS A 378 -18.20 7.14 -19.62
CA LYS A 378 -17.26 6.37 -20.47
C LYS A 378 -16.21 5.58 -19.67
N GLU A 379 -15.78 6.05 -18.50
CA GLU A 379 -14.75 5.39 -17.70
C GLU A 379 -15.20 4.00 -17.20
N VAL A 380 -16.34 3.90 -16.50
CA VAL A 380 -16.75 2.61 -15.91
C VAL A 380 -17.02 1.57 -16.99
N THR A 381 -17.57 1.97 -18.16
CA THR A 381 -17.74 1.10 -19.33
C THR A 381 -16.40 0.60 -19.88
N GLN A 382 -15.40 1.48 -20.04
CA GLN A 382 -14.05 1.09 -20.47
C GLN A 382 -13.34 0.18 -19.46
N TRP A 383 -13.65 0.30 -18.17
CA TRP A 383 -13.11 -0.57 -17.13
C TRP A 383 -13.83 -1.92 -17.04
N LEU A 384 -15.15 -1.97 -17.24
CA LEU A 384 -15.89 -3.23 -17.37
C LEU A 384 -15.39 -4.04 -18.56
N ALA A 385 -15.15 -3.42 -19.71
CA ALA A 385 -14.57 -4.06 -20.89
C ALA A 385 -13.19 -4.71 -20.62
N LYS A 386 -12.43 -4.21 -19.64
CA LYS A 386 -11.12 -4.77 -19.24
C LYS A 386 -11.21 -5.94 -18.26
N VAL A 387 -12.37 -6.18 -17.64
CA VAL A 387 -12.59 -7.27 -16.66
C VAL A 387 -13.58 -8.33 -17.15
N ILE A 388 -14.02 -8.27 -18.42
CA ILE A 388 -14.76 -9.36 -19.07
C ILE A 388 -13.92 -10.66 -18.98
N PRO A 389 -14.43 -11.74 -18.36
CA PRO A 389 -13.74 -13.01 -18.32
C PRO A 389 -13.45 -13.51 -19.74
N ALA A 390 -12.24 -14.04 -19.96
CA ALA A 390 -11.86 -14.60 -21.26
C ALA A 390 -12.77 -15.79 -21.59
N LYS A 391 -13.66 -15.64 -22.59
CA LYS A 391 -14.57 -16.70 -23.01
C LYS A 391 -13.80 -17.83 -23.70
N GLY A 392 -13.65 -18.95 -23.00
CA GLY A 392 -13.07 -20.19 -23.51
C GLY A 392 -12.50 -21.05 -22.39
N PRO A 393 -12.12 -22.31 -22.66
CA PRO A 393 -11.28 -23.07 -21.75
C PRO A 393 -9.94 -22.35 -21.54
N PRO A 394 -9.23 -22.59 -20.41
CA PRO A 394 -7.88 -22.07 -20.21
C PRO A 394 -7.00 -22.40 -21.42
N PRO A 395 -6.20 -21.45 -21.94
CA PRO A 395 -5.32 -21.72 -23.07
C PRO A 395 -4.44 -22.93 -22.78
N ALA A 396 -4.50 -23.95 -23.65
CA ALA A 396 -3.77 -25.20 -23.47
C ALA A 396 -2.31 -24.92 -23.08
N PRO A 397 -1.73 -25.63 -22.09
CA PRO A 397 -0.41 -25.32 -21.55
C PRO A 397 0.62 -25.15 -22.68
N ARG A 398 1.08 -23.91 -22.88
CA ARG A 398 1.99 -23.61 -23.98
C ARG A 398 3.24 -24.49 -23.83
N PRO A 399 3.67 -25.21 -24.89
CA PRO A 399 4.85 -26.06 -24.80
C PRO A 399 6.06 -25.22 -24.31
N PRO A 400 6.98 -25.81 -23.52
CA PRO A 400 8.02 -25.08 -22.79
C PRO A 400 8.79 -24.08 -23.65
N GLY A 401 8.37 -22.81 -23.58
CA GLY A 401 8.88 -21.77 -24.46
C GLY A 401 10.30 -21.30 -24.11
N PRO A 402 10.95 -20.56 -25.01
CA PRO A 402 12.25 -19.94 -24.74
C PRO A 402 12.26 -19.16 -23.41
N PRO A 403 13.28 -19.35 -22.55
CA PRO A 403 13.33 -18.73 -21.22
C PRO A 403 13.14 -17.21 -21.20
N ARG A 404 12.01 -16.77 -20.63
CA ARG A 404 11.70 -15.35 -20.45
C ARG A 404 12.32 -14.81 -19.16
N ALA A 405 12.97 -13.65 -19.24
CA ALA A 405 13.49 -12.97 -18.06
C ALA A 405 12.36 -12.50 -17.14
N PRO A 406 12.52 -12.59 -15.80
CA PRO A 406 11.57 -12.00 -14.86
C PRO A 406 11.58 -10.48 -14.99
N SER A 407 10.44 -9.84 -14.68
CA SER A 407 10.35 -8.38 -14.60
C SER A 407 11.25 -7.85 -13.48
N PRO A 408 12.04 -6.78 -13.69
CA PRO A 408 12.84 -6.17 -12.63
C PRO A 408 11.95 -5.73 -11.45
N PRO A 409 12.30 -6.07 -10.19
CA PRO A 409 11.58 -5.57 -9.02
C PRO A 409 11.85 -4.07 -8.80
N ILE A 410 11.14 -3.48 -7.85
CA ILE A 410 11.52 -2.17 -7.28
C ILE A 410 12.85 -2.33 -6.54
N MET A 411 13.87 -1.60 -6.94
CA MET A 411 15.17 -1.55 -6.25
C MET A 411 15.14 -0.49 -5.14
N LEU A 412 16.00 -0.61 -4.13
CA LEU A 412 16.12 0.43 -3.10
C LEU A 412 16.71 1.73 -3.68
N ALA A 413 17.52 1.62 -4.74
CA ALA A 413 17.97 2.75 -5.56
C ALA A 413 16.88 3.39 -6.44
N ASP A 414 15.66 2.82 -6.51
CA ASP A 414 14.51 3.45 -7.18
C ASP A 414 13.58 4.20 -6.18
N LEU A 415 13.97 4.33 -4.92
CA LEU A 415 13.20 4.97 -3.83
C LEU A 415 13.91 6.25 -3.35
N PRO A 416 13.21 7.16 -2.62
CA PRO A 416 13.85 8.29 -1.95
C PRO A 416 15.06 7.85 -1.09
N LYS A 417 16.11 8.67 -1.02
CA LYS A 417 17.36 8.33 -0.31
C LYS A 417 17.11 8.12 1.19
N GLU A 418 16.20 8.89 1.74
CA GLU A 418 15.67 8.84 3.10
C GLU A 418 15.15 7.44 3.46
N CYS A 419 14.64 6.68 2.49
CA CYS A 419 14.18 5.31 2.72
C CYS A 419 15.31 4.32 3.06
N GLN A 420 16.56 4.67 2.73
CA GLN A 420 17.74 3.93 3.19
C GLN A 420 18.04 4.24 4.66
N VAL A 421 17.86 5.49 5.09
CA VAL A 421 17.98 5.91 6.50
C VAL A 421 16.89 5.28 7.35
N VAL A 422 15.64 5.26 6.87
CA VAL A 422 14.50 4.59 7.53
C VAL A 422 14.79 3.10 7.75
N LEU A 423 15.32 2.38 6.74
CA LEU A 423 15.72 0.97 6.89
C LEU A 423 16.90 0.80 7.87
N ALA A 424 17.89 1.68 7.85
CA ALA A 424 19.08 1.61 8.70
C ALA A 424 18.88 2.17 10.13
N SER A 425 17.71 2.70 10.46
CA SER A 425 17.44 3.34 11.76
C SER A 425 17.12 2.37 12.91
N GLY A 426 17.39 2.82 14.14
CA GLY A 426 16.97 2.15 15.37
C GLY A 426 17.85 0.99 15.85
N PRO A 427 17.47 0.33 16.96
CA PRO A 427 18.22 -0.79 17.54
C PRO A 427 18.17 -2.07 16.66
N ASP A 428 17.17 -2.17 15.79
CA ASP A 428 17.04 -3.23 14.78
C ASP A 428 17.25 -2.64 13.37
N PRO A 429 18.49 -2.34 12.94
CA PRO A 429 18.77 -1.79 11.63
C PRO A 429 18.80 -2.87 10.54
N ILE A 430 18.08 -2.65 9.43
CA ILE A 430 18.11 -3.55 8.28
C ILE A 430 19.41 -3.35 7.51
N LYS A 431 20.22 -4.41 7.43
CA LYS A 431 21.51 -4.41 6.71
C LYS A 431 21.25 -4.29 5.21
N ILE A 432 21.62 -3.16 4.60
CA ILE A 432 21.43 -2.91 3.16
C ILE A 432 22.63 -3.48 2.38
N PRO A 433 22.48 -4.59 1.62
CA PRO A 433 23.57 -5.11 0.80
C PRO A 433 23.77 -4.25 -0.47
N PRO A 434 25.01 -4.12 -0.99
CA PRO A 434 25.27 -3.37 -2.22
C PRO A 434 24.42 -3.81 -3.44
N ALA A 435 23.99 -5.08 -3.48
CA ALA A 435 23.11 -5.59 -4.52
C ALA A 435 21.71 -4.95 -4.54
N ALA A 436 21.19 -4.49 -3.40
CA ALA A 436 19.90 -3.79 -3.32
C ALA A 436 19.97 -2.34 -3.83
N LEU A 437 21.19 -1.78 -3.89
CA LEU A 437 21.49 -0.44 -4.41
C LEU A 437 21.81 -0.46 -5.93
N MET A 438 21.68 -1.60 -6.60
CA MET A 438 21.80 -1.66 -8.06
C MET A 438 20.68 -0.85 -8.73
N THR A 439 21.07 0.03 -9.65
CA THR A 439 20.14 0.80 -10.48
C THR A 439 19.30 -0.10 -11.40
N ARG A 440 18.11 0.35 -11.77
CA ARG A 440 17.24 -0.32 -12.77
C ARG A 440 17.95 -0.64 -14.09
N VAL A 441 18.95 0.15 -14.50
CA VAL A 441 19.78 -0.12 -15.70
C VAL A 441 20.73 -1.29 -15.47
N GLN A 442 21.44 -1.34 -14.33
CA GLN A 442 22.32 -2.47 -13.98
C GLN A 442 21.53 -3.77 -13.82
N VAL A 443 20.35 -3.74 -13.19
CA VAL A 443 19.46 -4.90 -13.06
C VAL A 443 18.95 -5.38 -14.42
N LYS A 444 18.49 -4.47 -15.30
CA LYS A 444 18.12 -4.83 -16.69
C LYS A 444 19.29 -5.47 -17.44
N LYS A 445 20.51 -4.93 -17.32
CA LYS A 445 21.72 -5.47 -17.98
C LYS A 445 22.08 -6.86 -17.46
N ALA A 446 21.96 -7.11 -16.15
CA ALA A 446 22.19 -8.42 -15.54
C ALA A 446 21.16 -9.46 -16.01
N LEU A 447 19.87 -9.10 -16.02
CA LEU A 447 18.79 -9.97 -16.50
C LEU A 447 18.89 -10.26 -18.00
N ALA A 448 19.25 -9.27 -18.82
CA ALA A 448 19.48 -9.46 -20.26
C ALA A 448 20.66 -10.41 -20.54
N LYS A 449 21.78 -10.27 -19.80
CA LYS A 449 22.91 -11.20 -19.90
C LYS A 449 22.53 -12.62 -19.51
N ALA A 450 21.76 -12.80 -18.42
CA ALA A 450 21.26 -14.10 -18.01
C ALA A 450 20.28 -14.70 -19.03
N ALA A 451 19.43 -13.87 -19.65
CA ALA A 451 18.52 -14.30 -20.71
C ALA A 451 19.29 -14.83 -21.94
N ALA A 452 20.36 -14.14 -22.36
CA ALA A 452 21.20 -14.61 -23.46
C ALA A 452 21.84 -15.98 -23.17
N VAL A 453 22.33 -16.21 -21.94
CA VAL A 453 22.89 -17.51 -21.53
C VAL A 453 21.80 -18.59 -21.49
N ASN A 454 20.66 -18.33 -20.85
CA ASN A 454 19.54 -19.28 -20.80
C ASN A 454 19.00 -19.61 -22.20
N MET A 455 19.00 -18.65 -23.12
CA MET A 455 18.62 -18.85 -24.54
C MET A 455 19.65 -19.70 -25.31
N ALA A 456 20.95 -19.53 -25.05
CA ALA A 456 21.98 -20.36 -25.66
C ALA A 456 21.90 -21.82 -25.18
N LEU A 457 21.72 -22.03 -23.86
CA LEU A 457 21.52 -23.35 -23.27
C LEU A 457 20.24 -24.02 -23.79
N TYR A 458 19.13 -23.28 -23.88
CA TYR A 458 17.89 -23.76 -24.48
C TYR A 458 18.11 -24.24 -25.93
N LYS A 459 18.68 -23.38 -26.80
CA LYS A 459 18.98 -23.73 -28.19
C LYS A 459 19.85 -24.99 -28.32
N ALA A 460 20.90 -25.10 -27.50
CA ALA A 460 21.78 -26.27 -27.48
C ALA A 460 21.00 -27.55 -27.11
N SER A 461 20.15 -27.49 -26.07
CA SER A 461 19.33 -28.65 -25.68
C SER A 461 18.34 -29.07 -26.78
N THR A 462 17.65 -28.11 -27.43
CA THR A 462 16.74 -28.43 -28.54
C THR A 462 17.44 -28.98 -29.78
N ALA A 463 18.67 -28.53 -30.06
CA ALA A 463 19.47 -29.05 -31.17
C ALA A 463 19.97 -30.48 -30.91
N ALA A 464 20.29 -30.82 -29.66
CA ALA A 464 20.63 -32.19 -29.26
C ALA A 464 19.41 -33.13 -29.38
N SER A 465 18.23 -32.71 -28.89
CA SER A 465 17.00 -33.51 -28.99
C SER A 465 16.49 -33.72 -30.43
N ALA A 466 16.90 -32.87 -31.38
CA ALA A 466 16.51 -33.01 -32.79
C ALA A 466 17.32 -34.07 -33.56
N LYS A 467 18.49 -34.50 -33.06
CA LYS A 467 19.36 -35.49 -33.73
C LYS A 467 19.10 -36.93 -33.26
N GLY A 468 17.95 -37.47 -33.65
CA GLY A 468 17.46 -38.78 -33.23
C GLY A 468 18.05 -39.99 -33.96
N SER A 469 19.37 -40.22 -33.94
CA SER A 469 19.98 -41.55 -34.15
C SER A 469 21.51 -41.58 -33.94
N PRO A 470 22.08 -42.59 -33.25
CA PRO A 470 23.54 -42.78 -33.16
C PRO A 470 24.23 -42.99 -34.52
N ALA A 471 23.52 -43.56 -35.50
CA ALA A 471 24.04 -43.92 -36.82
C ALA A 471 24.53 -42.72 -37.67
N GLU A 472 24.10 -41.49 -37.36
CA GLU A 472 24.53 -40.29 -38.10
C GLU A 472 25.82 -39.67 -37.54
N LEU A 473 26.05 -39.79 -36.23
CA LEU A 473 27.29 -39.32 -35.58
C LEU A 473 28.52 -40.09 -36.07
N ALA A 474 28.37 -41.39 -36.34
CA ALA A 474 29.43 -42.25 -36.90
C ALA A 474 29.93 -41.84 -38.29
N LYS A 475 29.25 -40.92 -38.99
CA LYS A 475 29.63 -40.43 -40.33
C LYS A 475 30.30 -39.04 -40.33
N SER A 476 30.50 -38.42 -39.16
CA SER A 476 31.14 -37.10 -39.07
C SER A 476 32.66 -37.18 -39.24
N PRO A 477 33.28 -36.51 -40.24
CA PRO A 477 34.72 -36.59 -40.49
C PRO A 477 35.62 -36.12 -39.33
N ALA A 478 35.08 -35.29 -38.42
CA ALA A 478 35.78 -34.70 -37.29
C ALA A 478 36.13 -35.68 -36.14
N LEU A 479 35.89 -36.99 -36.31
CA LEU A 479 36.22 -38.04 -35.33
C LEU A 479 37.08 -39.17 -35.92
N ARG A 480 37.80 -38.96 -37.03
CA ARG A 480 38.90 -39.85 -37.41
C ARG A 480 40.08 -39.64 -36.45
N PRO A 481 40.56 -40.67 -35.74
CA PRO A 481 41.64 -40.52 -34.77
C PRO A 481 43.01 -40.38 -35.47
N HIS A 482 43.95 -39.73 -34.78
CA HIS A 482 45.38 -39.85 -35.11
C HIS A 482 45.84 -41.27 -34.77
N MET A 483 45.82 -42.16 -35.78
CA MET A 483 46.27 -43.55 -35.70
C MET A 483 47.45 -43.78 -36.64
N HIS A 484 48.58 -43.13 -36.34
CA HIS A 484 49.87 -43.45 -36.94
C HIS A 484 50.98 -43.52 -35.89
N LYS A 485 51.51 -44.75 -35.76
CA LYS A 485 52.87 -45.11 -35.36
C LYS A 485 53.39 -44.63 -33.98
N ALA A 486 53.24 -45.52 -33.00
CA ALA A 486 54.35 -45.91 -32.13
C ALA A 486 54.66 -47.38 -32.44
N GLU A 487 55.94 -47.74 -32.56
CA GLU A 487 56.40 -49.06 -33.01
C GLU A 487 57.55 -49.53 -32.10
N THR A 488 57.70 -50.85 -31.95
CA THR A 488 58.72 -51.55 -31.13
C THR A 488 58.75 -51.31 -29.62
N ALA A 489 58.48 -52.36 -28.85
CA ALA A 489 59.44 -52.97 -27.93
C ALA A 489 58.91 -54.35 -27.48
N ASP A 490 59.49 -55.44 -28.00
CA ASP A 490 59.27 -56.80 -27.50
C ASP A 490 60.35 -57.17 -26.46
N PRO A 491 60.11 -58.12 -25.54
CA PRO A 491 60.98 -58.35 -24.40
C PRO A 491 62.08 -59.41 -24.63
N LYS A 492 63.33 -59.04 -24.34
CA LYS A 492 64.36 -59.93 -23.78
C LYS A 492 65.53 -59.15 -23.19
#